data_AF-A0A286FP66-F1
#
_entry.id   AF-A0A286FP66-F1
#
_cell.length_a   1.000
_cell.length_b   1.000
_cell.length_c   1.000
_cell.angle_alpha   90.00
_cell.angle_beta   90.00
_cell.angle_gamma   90.00
#
_symmetry.space_group_name_H-M   'P 1'
#
loop_
_entity.id
_entity.type
_entity.pdbx_description
1 polymer ?
#
loop_
_entity_poly.entity_id
_entity_poly.type
_entity_poly.pdbx_seq_one_letter_code
_entity_poly.pdbx_strand_id
1 'polypeptide(L)' 'MTQPPRLLPWTGSGGKPCYLITDDGDGPLSRLADATESVQLGMGGQLLDHAREILPGTAPGELVSSPSA' A
#
# COMPACT_ATOMS: atom_id res chain seq x y z
N MET A 1 16.88 17.32 -15.27
CA MET A 1 16.08 18.21 -14.40
C MET A 1 15.43 17.29 -13.38
N THR A 2 15.69 17.46 -12.09
CA THR A 2 15.22 16.53 -11.06
C THR A 2 13.70 16.55 -10.95
N GLN A 3 13.05 15.39 -10.93
CA GLN A 3 11.62 15.29 -10.68
C GLN A 3 11.33 15.64 -9.20
N PRO A 4 10.12 16.13 -8.86
CA PRO A 4 9.77 16.36 -7.47
C PRO A 4 9.89 15.04 -6.68
N PRO A 5 10.31 15.08 -5.40
CA PRO A 5 10.40 13.89 -4.56
C PRO A 5 9.06 13.13 -4.54
N ARG A 6 9.10 11.85 -4.90
CA ARG A 6 7.93 10.96 -4.86
C ARG A 6 7.83 10.29 -3.50
N LEU A 7 6.68 10.40 -2.85
CA LEU A 7 6.38 9.60 -1.66
C LEU A 7 6.12 8.15 -2.08
N LEU A 8 6.78 7.20 -1.43
CA LEU A 8 6.58 5.77 -1.65
C LEU A 8 5.43 5.25 -0.77
N PRO A 9 4.71 4.19 -1.21
CA PRO A 9 3.54 3.68 -0.49
C PRO A 9 3.90 2.90 0.79
N TRP A 10 5.19 2.81 1.14
CA TRP A 10 5.68 2.21 2.39
C TRP A 10 6.46 3.22 3.24
N THR A 11 6.56 2.90 4.53
CA THR A 11 7.35 3.68 5.47
C THR A 11 8.83 3.29 5.41
N GLY A 12 9.69 4.27 5.69
CA GLY A 12 11.12 4.07 5.88
C GLY A 12 11.45 3.71 7.33
N SER A 13 12.73 3.82 7.66
CA SER A 13 13.25 3.53 9.00
C SER A 13 12.48 4.28 10.10
N GLY A 14 12.06 3.57 11.14
CA GLY A 14 11.33 4.16 12.26
C GLY A 14 9.92 4.64 11.92
N GLY A 15 9.30 4.10 10.87
CA GLY A 15 7.93 4.43 10.47
C GLY A 15 7.79 5.79 9.79
N LYS A 16 8.90 6.45 9.44
CA LYS A 16 8.89 7.77 8.79
C LYS A 16 8.47 7.66 7.33
N PRO A 17 7.89 8.71 6.72
CA PRO A 17 7.64 8.74 5.27
C PRO A 17 8.91 8.45 4.47
N CYS A 18 8.79 7.66 3.40
CA CYS A 18 9.91 7.29 2.53
C CYS A 18 9.78 8.01 1.18
N TYR A 19 10.81 8.75 0.78
CA TYR A 19 10.79 9.51 -0.47
C TYR A 19 11.84 8.98 -1.46
N LEU A 20 11.44 8.88 -2.72
CA LEU A 20 12.34 8.65 -3.85
C LEU A 20 12.68 9.99 -4.51
N ILE A 21 13.98 10.29 -4.63
CA ILE A 21 14.52 11.46 -5.33
C ILE A 21 15.32 10.93 -6.52
N THR A 22 14.95 11.36 -7.73
CA THR A 22 15.54 10.89 -8.99
C THR A 22 15.44 11.96 -10.06
N ASP A 23 16.36 11.92 -11.02
CA ASP A 23 16.35 12.82 -12.16
C ASP A 23 15.37 12.43 -13.27
N ASP A 24 14.94 11.17 -13.28
CA ASP A 24 14.05 10.60 -14.29
C ASP A 24 12.96 9.73 -13.64
N GLY A 25 11.72 9.89 -14.13
CA GLY A 25 10.55 9.13 -13.71
C GLY A 25 10.61 7.65 -14.08
N ASP A 26 11.40 7.26 -15.08
CA ASP A 26 11.64 5.86 -15.47
C ASP A 26 13.12 5.46 -15.30
N GLY A 27 13.82 6.09 -14.34
CA GLY A 27 15.16 5.68 -13.96
C GLY A 27 15.19 4.28 -13.30
N PRO A 28 16.36 3.64 -13.19
CA PRO A 28 16.49 2.33 -12.54
C PRO A 28 15.91 2.27 -11.13
N LEU A 29 16.05 3.36 -10.35
CA LEU A 29 15.48 3.45 -9.00
C LEU A 29 13.96 3.58 -9.00
N SER A 30 13.38 4.29 -9.97
CA SER A 30 11.93 4.38 -10.14
C SER A 30 11.34 3.01 -10.45
N ARG A 31 11.93 2.28 -11.42
CA ARG A 31 11.52 0.91 -11.73
C ARG A 31 11.67 -0.05 -10.56
N LEU A 32 12.73 0.09 -9.77
CA LEU A 32 12.89 -0.72 -8.56
C LEU A 32 11.80 -0.45 -7.53
N ALA A 33 11.43 0.82 -7.34
CA ALA A 33 10.34 1.20 -6.45
C ALA A 33 9.00 0.63 -6.96
N ASP A 34 8.72 0.71 -8.25
CA ASP A 34 7.47 0.19 -8.82
C ASP A 34 7.41 -1.34 -8.76
N ALA A 35 8.53 -2.02 -8.99
CA ALA A 35 8.63 -3.47 -8.79
C ALA A 35 8.40 -3.86 -7.33
N THR A 36 8.93 -3.08 -6.38
CA THR A 36 8.73 -3.30 -4.95
C THR A 36 7.25 -3.11 -4.57
N GLU A 37 6.60 -2.07 -5.08
CA GLU A 37 5.17 -1.84 -4.92
C GLU A 37 4.35 -3.00 -5.46
N SER A 38 4.65 -3.48 -6.67
CA SER A 38 3.97 -4.61 -7.29
C SER A 38 4.05 -5.89 -6.43
N VAL A 39 5.23 -6.18 -5.87
CA VAL A 39 5.42 -7.31 -4.96
C VAL A 39 4.59 -7.12 -3.68
N GLN A 40 4.62 -5.92 -3.08
CA GLN A 40 3.82 -5.62 -1.88
C GLN A 40 2.32 -5.75 -2.11
N LEU A 41 1.81 -5.25 -3.24
CA LEU A 41 0.41 -5.37 -3.60
C LEU A 41 0.01 -6.83 -3.83
N GLY A 42 0.85 -7.62 -4.50
CA GLY A 42 0.61 -9.06 -4.68
C GLY A 42 0.55 -9.83 -3.36
N MET A 43 1.47 -9.54 -2.43
CA MET A 43 1.44 -10.11 -1.08
C MET A 43 0.19 -9.67 -0.29
N GLY A 44 -0.17 -8.39 -0.38
CA GLY A 44 -1.38 -7.86 0.25
C GLY A 44 -2.66 -8.54 -0.27
N GLY A 45 -2.75 -8.79 -1.57
CA GLY A 45 -3.84 -9.54 -2.18
C GLY A 45 -3.99 -10.95 -1.59
N GLN A 46 -2.89 -11.71 -1.54
CA GLN A 46 -2.90 -13.06 -0.95
C GLN A 46 -3.31 -13.06 0.52
N LEU A 47 -2.83 -12.08 1.29
CA LEU A 47 -3.21 -11.94 2.70
C LEU A 47 -4.71 -11.65 2.87
N LEU A 48 -5.27 -10.78 2.02
CA LEU A 48 -6.69 -10.47 2.04
C LEU A 48 -7.54 -11.68 1.65
N ASP A 49 -7.11 -12.46 0.65
CA ASP A 49 -7.82 -13.68 0.26
C ASP A 49 -7.84 -14.70 1.40
N HIS A 50 -6.70 -14.91 2.07
CA HIS A 50 -6.65 -15.78 3.24
C HIS A 50 -7.49 -15.27 4.42
N ALA A 51 -7.49 -13.95 4.66
CA ALA A 51 -8.33 -13.36 5.70
C ALA A 51 -9.84 -13.59 5.44
N ARG A 52 -10.27 -13.58 4.16
CA ARG A 52 -11.66 -13.88 3.79
C ARG A 52 -12.06 -15.33 4.05
N GLU A 53 -11.11 -16.28 3.99
CA GLU A 53 -11.38 -17.68 4.32
C GLU A 53 -11.55 -17.90 5.83
N ILE A 54 -10.81 -17.15 6.65
CA ILE A 54 -10.81 -17.30 8.11
C ILE A 54 -11.96 -16.53 8.76
N LEU A 55 -12.29 -15.35 8.26
CA LEU A 55 -13.33 -14.51 8.84
C LEU A 55 -14.71 -15.06 8.45
N PRO A 56 -15.57 -15.48 9.42
CA PRO A 56 -16.95 -15.83 9.11
C PRO A 56 -17.63 -14.62 8.46
N GLY A 57 -18.39 -14.84 7.40
CA GLY A 57 -18.91 -13.80 6.51
C GLY A 57 -19.58 -12.64 7.25
N THR A 58 -18.80 -11.61 7.58
CA THR A 58 -19.33 -10.28 7.83
C THR A 58 -19.51 -9.66 6.46
N ALA A 59 -20.76 -9.40 6.08
CA ALA A 59 -21.05 -8.72 4.83
C ALA A 59 -20.24 -7.41 4.80
N PRO A 60 -19.54 -7.10 3.69
CA PRO A 60 -18.87 -5.82 3.56
C PRO A 60 -19.96 -4.73 3.50
N GLY A 61 -20.27 -4.11 4.64
CA GLY A 61 -21.19 -2.97 4.65
C GLY A 61 -22.08 -2.78 5.88
N GLU A 62 -22.18 -3.72 6.83
CA GLU A 62 -23.00 -3.46 8.02
C GLU A 62 -22.19 -2.73 9.09
N LEU A 63 -21.93 -1.45 8.82
CA LEU A 63 -21.86 -0.46 9.89
C LEU A 63 -23.25 -0.46 10.53
N VAL A 64 -23.46 -1.35 11.51
CA VAL A 64 -24.62 -1.31 12.38
C VAL A 64 -24.68 0.11 12.92
N SER A 65 -25.61 0.89 12.37
CA SER A 65 -25.93 2.19 12.92
C SER A 65 -26.48 1.88 14.30
N SER A 66 -25.69 2.17 15.34
CA SER A 66 -26.17 2.11 16.71
C SER A 66 -27.50 2.86 16.78
N PRO A 67 -28.58 2.26 17.31
CA PRO A 67 -29.76 3.05 17.61
C PRO A 67 -29.35 4.04 18.70
N SER A 68 -29.43 5.33 18.41
CA SER A 68 -29.33 6.37 19.42
C SER A 68 -30.43 6.11 20.44
N ALA A 69 -30.03 6.00 21.70
CA ALA A 69 -30.91 6.22 22.84
C ALA A 69 -31.44 7.65 22.85
#